data_AF-A0A535RWZ1-F1
#
_entry.id   AF-A0A535RWZ1-F1
#
_cell.length_a   1.000
_cell.length_b   1.000
_cell.length_c   1.000
_cell.angle_alpha   90.00
_cell.angle_beta   90.00
_cell.angle_gamma   90.00
#
_symmetry.space_group_name_H-M   'P 1'
#
loop_
_entity.id
_entity.type
_entity.pdbx_description
1 polymer ?
#
loop_
_entity_poly.entity_id
_entity_poly.type
_entity_poly.pdbx_seq_one_letter_code
_entity_poly.pdbx_strand_id
1 'polypeptide(L)'
;MRRSILILVLAVACSPASVAESPSRGGFANGICQPTTRTDDMGIITATGSFGLLGPVRASADDSLNDEILVVWRDGGPGIALQVQADGIDPALNTKWVRWGAIGPVEGGTPWGTVAYRVGLKPIGRAGCWRLGATGAPPEDGVVIYIRPS
;
A
#
# COMPACT_ATOMS: atom_id res chain seq x y z
N MET A 1 17.19 -1.42 -67.89
CA MET A 1 16.07 -1.12 -66.97
C MET A 1 16.53 -1.47 -65.55
N ARG A 2 16.85 -0.45 -64.74
CA ARG A 2 17.36 -0.56 -63.36
C ARG A 2 16.16 -0.71 -62.41
N ARG A 3 16.10 -1.80 -61.63
CA ARG A 3 15.12 -1.97 -60.54
C ARG A 3 15.83 -1.71 -59.21
N SER A 4 15.50 -0.59 -58.58
CA SER A 4 15.99 -0.19 -57.26
C SER A 4 15.30 -1.02 -56.17
N ILE A 5 16.08 -1.62 -55.28
CA ILE A 5 15.62 -2.32 -54.08
C ILE A 5 15.49 -1.29 -52.97
N LEU A 6 14.28 -1.11 -52.43
CA LEU A 6 14.01 -0.30 -51.25
C LEU A 6 14.25 -1.17 -50.00
N ILE A 7 15.27 -0.86 -49.22
CA ILE A 7 15.52 -1.50 -47.91
C ILE A 7 14.75 -0.69 -46.86
N LEU A 8 13.73 -1.30 -46.26
CA LEU A 8 12.97 -0.73 -45.15
C LEU A 8 13.73 -1.02 -43.85
N VAL A 9 14.41 -0.02 -43.29
CA VAL A 9 15.07 -0.11 -41.99
C VAL A 9 14.01 0.06 -40.91
N LEU A 10 13.66 -1.02 -40.20
CA LEU A 10 12.86 -0.93 -38.98
C LEU A 10 13.71 -0.32 -37.86
N ALA A 11 13.45 0.95 -37.53
CA ALA A 11 13.97 1.57 -36.32
C ALA A 11 13.19 1.02 -35.12
N VAL A 12 13.82 0.12 -34.36
CA VAL A 12 13.34 -0.26 -33.02
C VAL A 12 13.64 0.93 -32.09
N ALA A 13 12.61 1.69 -31.75
CA ALA A 13 12.69 2.71 -30.72
C ALA A 13 12.85 2.02 -29.36
N CYS A 14 14.08 1.93 -28.85
CA CYS A 14 14.34 1.64 -27.45
C CYS A 14 13.87 2.85 -26.62
N SER A 15 12.63 2.80 -26.13
CA SER A 15 12.23 3.66 -25.00
C SER A 15 13.12 3.33 -23.80
N PRO A 16 13.69 4.32 -23.09
CA PRO A 16 14.40 4.04 -21.86
C PRO A 16 13.41 3.44 -20.87
N ALA A 17 13.60 2.17 -20.52
CA ALA A 17 12.93 1.58 -19.38
C ALA A 17 13.31 2.43 -18.16
N SER A 18 12.35 3.19 -17.64
CA SER A 18 12.42 3.73 -16.29
C SER A 18 12.87 2.59 -15.39
N VAL A 19 13.93 2.81 -14.62
CA VAL A 19 14.47 1.81 -13.68
C VAL A 19 13.36 1.54 -12.65
N ALA A 20 12.50 0.57 -12.94
CA ALA A 20 11.42 0.20 -12.05
C ALA A 20 12.09 -0.45 -10.85
N GLU A 21 12.04 0.23 -9.69
CA GLU A 21 12.47 -0.37 -8.43
C GLU A 21 11.75 -1.70 -8.24
N SER A 22 12.50 -2.74 -7.89
CA SER A 22 11.93 -4.04 -7.57
C SER A 22 10.83 -3.89 -6.51
N PRO A 23 9.68 -4.57 -6.66
CA PRO A 23 8.60 -4.47 -5.68
C PRO A 23 9.10 -4.77 -4.26
N SER A 24 8.80 -3.89 -3.32
CA SER A 24 9.35 -3.92 -1.97
C SER A 24 8.26 -4.02 -0.92
N ARG A 25 8.60 -4.58 0.25
CA ARG A 25 7.74 -4.58 1.44
C ARG A 25 7.56 -3.19 2.05
N GLY A 26 8.37 -2.22 1.61
CA GLY A 26 8.44 -0.89 2.20
C GLY A 26 9.19 -0.85 3.53
N GLY A 27 9.45 0.35 4.02
CA GLY A 27 10.17 0.60 5.25
C GLY A 27 10.57 2.06 5.40
N PHE A 28 11.43 2.32 6.39
CA PHE A 28 12.06 3.61 6.56
C PHE A 28 13.58 3.40 6.56
N ALA A 29 14.26 3.99 5.58
CA ALA A 29 15.70 3.83 5.41
C ALA A 29 16.31 5.16 4.96
N ASN A 30 17.48 5.50 5.50
CA ASN A 30 18.22 6.71 5.14
C ASN A 30 17.40 8.01 5.24
N GLY A 31 16.50 8.09 6.22
CA GLY A 31 15.62 9.26 6.41
C GLY A 31 14.44 9.34 5.43
N ILE A 32 14.23 8.33 4.60
CA ILE A 32 13.20 8.30 3.56
C ILE A 32 12.18 7.21 3.88
N CYS A 33 10.90 7.58 3.81
CA CYS A 33 9.82 6.60 3.81
C CYS A 33 9.74 5.94 2.44
N GLN A 34 9.86 4.61 2.42
CA GLN A 34 9.67 3.77 1.25
C GLN A 34 8.32 3.05 1.42
N PRO A 35 7.24 3.50 0.76
CA PRO A 35 5.97 2.80 0.84
C PRO A 35 6.06 1.39 0.26
N THR A 36 5.16 0.50 0.69
CA THR A 36 5.06 -0.84 0.10
C THR A 36 4.70 -0.71 -1.38
N THR A 37 5.49 -1.34 -2.25
CA THR A 37 5.24 -1.41 -3.70
C THR A 37 4.99 -2.84 -4.16
N ARG A 38 5.24 -3.84 -3.30
CA ARG A 38 4.87 -5.22 -3.55
C ARG A 38 3.36 -5.36 -3.68
N THR A 39 2.94 -5.98 -4.77
CA THR A 39 1.59 -6.50 -4.96
C THR A 39 1.64 -8.01 -5.04
N ASP A 40 0.54 -8.68 -4.69
CA ASP A 40 0.37 -10.09 -5.02
C ASP A 40 -0.18 -10.28 -6.44
N ASP A 41 -0.43 -11.54 -6.83
CA ASP A 41 -0.91 -11.92 -8.16
C ASP A 41 -2.30 -11.36 -8.49
N MET A 42 -3.03 -10.92 -7.46
CA MET A 42 -4.37 -10.34 -7.57
C MET A 42 -4.34 -8.79 -7.58
N GLY A 43 -3.14 -8.19 -7.52
CA GLY A 43 -2.95 -6.74 -7.52
C GLY A 43 -3.15 -6.07 -6.16
N ILE A 44 -3.25 -6.83 -5.06
CA ILE A 44 -3.35 -6.29 -3.71
C ILE A 44 -1.98 -5.83 -3.23
N ILE A 45 -1.87 -4.59 -2.76
CA ILE A 45 -0.62 -4.10 -2.15
C ILE A 45 -0.45 -4.78 -0.79
N THR A 46 0.63 -5.55 -0.64
CA THR A 46 0.89 -6.36 0.56
C THR A 46 2.37 -6.63 0.76
N ALA A 47 2.82 -6.72 2.02
CA ALA A 47 4.20 -7.06 2.35
C ALA A 47 4.47 -8.58 2.25
N THR A 48 3.53 -9.41 2.75
CA THR A 48 3.69 -10.87 2.86
C THR A 48 2.52 -11.66 2.29
N GLY A 49 1.37 -11.03 2.04
CA GLY A 49 0.13 -11.68 1.59
C GLY A 49 -0.91 -11.90 2.69
N SER A 50 -0.62 -11.53 3.94
CA SER A 50 -1.53 -11.68 5.09
C SER A 50 -2.49 -10.49 5.27
N PHE A 51 -1.96 -9.27 5.14
CA PHE A 51 -2.69 -8.00 5.24
C PHE A 51 -2.42 -7.17 3.99
N GLY A 52 -3.44 -6.49 3.48
CA GLY A 52 -3.37 -5.81 2.20
C GLY A 52 -4.16 -4.51 2.15
N LEU A 53 -3.75 -3.64 1.22
CA LEU A 53 -4.36 -2.33 0.98
C LEU A 53 -4.99 -2.31 -0.42
N LEU A 54 -6.25 -1.89 -0.45
CA LEU A 54 -7.02 -1.57 -1.66
C LEU A 54 -7.01 -0.06 -1.85
N GLY A 55 -5.98 0.47 -2.50
CA GLY A 55 -5.83 1.90 -2.73
C GLY A 55 -4.39 2.39 -2.64
N PRO A 56 -4.18 3.72 -2.57
CA PRO A 56 -2.85 4.30 -2.58
C PRO A 56 -2.12 4.11 -1.25
N VAL A 57 -0.81 3.89 -1.33
CA VAL A 57 0.11 3.87 -0.15
C VAL A 57 0.66 5.26 0.22
N ARG A 58 0.11 6.31 -0.40
CA ARG A 58 0.47 7.70 -0.13
C ARG A 58 -0.81 8.50 0.06
N ALA A 59 -0.84 9.31 1.10
CA ALA A 59 -1.91 10.26 1.39
C ALA A 59 -1.29 11.59 1.83
N SER A 60 -1.99 12.71 1.64
CA SER A 60 -1.64 13.98 2.28
C SER A 60 -2.06 13.96 3.76
N ALA A 61 -1.54 14.89 4.57
CA ALA A 61 -2.01 15.06 5.94
C ALA A 61 -3.49 15.50 5.99
N ASP A 62 -3.99 16.19 4.96
CA ASP A 62 -5.40 16.57 4.87
C ASP A 62 -6.28 15.38 4.48
N ASP A 63 -5.80 14.55 3.54
CA ASP A 63 -6.43 13.27 3.17
C ASP A 63 -6.51 12.39 4.42
N SER A 64 -5.45 12.32 5.22
CA SER A 64 -5.42 11.44 6.40
C SER A 64 -6.41 11.85 7.50
N LEU A 65 -6.95 13.07 7.45
CA LEU A 65 -7.99 13.55 8.36
C LEU A 65 -9.41 13.25 7.88
N ASN A 66 -9.61 13.02 6.57
CA ASN A 66 -10.94 12.96 5.96
C ASN A 66 -11.20 11.68 5.17
N ASP A 67 -10.15 10.98 4.75
CA ASP A 67 -10.24 9.83 3.86
C ASP A 67 -10.24 8.51 4.63
N GLU A 68 -10.87 7.54 3.99
CA GLU A 68 -10.89 6.16 4.43
C GLU A 68 -10.16 5.31 3.39
N ILE A 69 -9.35 4.38 3.89
CA ILE A 69 -8.73 3.35 3.06
C ILE A 69 -9.48 2.04 3.22
N LEU A 70 -9.45 1.23 2.17
CA LEU A 70 -9.94 -0.14 2.23
C LEU A 70 -8.76 -1.07 2.46
N VAL A 71 -8.88 -1.95 3.45
CA VAL A 71 -7.89 -3.00 3.72
C VAL A 71 -8.54 -4.37 3.61
N VAL A 72 -7.72 -5.37 3.33
CA VAL A 72 -8.10 -6.79 3.29
C VAL A 72 -7.19 -7.57 4.22
N TRP A 73 -7.73 -8.63 4.81
CA TRP A 73 -7.01 -9.46 5.78
C TRP A 73 -7.41 -10.92 5.57
N ARG A 74 -6.41 -11.81 5.44
CA ARG A 74 -6.61 -13.23 5.10
C ARG A 74 -7.42 -14.00 6.15
N ASP A 75 -7.29 -13.64 7.42
CA ASP A 75 -8.06 -14.27 8.50
C ASP A 75 -9.42 -13.57 8.73
N GLY A 76 -9.74 -12.58 7.90
CA GLY A 76 -11.01 -11.88 7.91
C GLY A 76 -12.12 -12.64 7.18
N GLY A 77 -13.36 -12.18 7.36
CA GLY A 77 -14.51 -12.74 6.66
C GLY A 77 -15.82 -12.11 7.11
N PRO A 78 -16.96 -12.54 6.53
CA PRO A 78 -18.28 -12.13 6.99
C PRO A 78 -18.44 -12.36 8.50
N GLY A 79 -18.89 -11.34 9.23
CA GLY A 79 -19.08 -11.41 10.68
C GLY A 79 -17.81 -11.33 11.54
N ILE A 80 -16.62 -11.28 10.94
CA ILE A 80 -15.36 -11.12 11.66
C ILE A 80 -15.00 -9.63 11.69
N ALA A 81 -14.87 -9.05 12.88
CA ALA A 81 -14.40 -7.68 13.02
C ALA A 81 -12.86 -7.64 13.02
N LEU A 82 -12.28 -6.63 12.37
CA LEU A 82 -10.84 -6.42 12.30
C LEU A 82 -10.44 -5.24 13.19
N GLN A 83 -9.47 -5.44 14.08
CA GLN A 83 -8.77 -4.33 14.73
C GLN A 83 -7.51 -4.00 13.95
N VAL A 84 -7.38 -2.76 13.48
CA VAL A 84 -6.18 -2.30 12.77
C VAL A 84 -5.28 -1.52 13.73
N GLN A 85 -3.97 -1.62 13.54
CA GLN A 85 -2.95 -0.81 14.18
C GLN A 85 -2.08 -0.16 13.10
N ALA A 86 -1.62 1.06 13.35
CA ALA A 86 -0.56 1.68 12.59
C ALA A 86 0.62 2.05 13.50
N ASP A 87 1.79 1.51 13.19
CA ASP A 87 3.04 1.78 13.90
C ASP A 87 3.83 2.87 13.19
N GLY A 88 4.27 3.88 13.94
CA GLY A 88 5.16 4.92 13.45
C GLY A 88 6.58 4.37 13.31
N ILE A 89 7.05 4.21 12.08
CA ILE A 89 8.39 3.67 11.79
C ILE A 89 9.40 4.77 11.44
N ASP A 90 8.93 5.98 11.21
CA ASP A 90 9.76 7.18 11.15
C ASP A 90 10.18 7.60 12.59
N PRO A 91 11.49 7.68 12.88
CA PRO A 91 11.99 8.11 14.19
C PRO A 91 11.50 9.49 14.64
N ALA A 92 11.16 10.38 13.71
CA ALA A 92 10.65 11.73 14.00
C ALA A 92 9.19 11.73 14.51
N LEU A 93 8.49 10.58 14.44
CA LEU A 93 7.16 10.43 15.02
C LEU A 93 7.26 10.28 16.54
N ASN A 94 6.64 11.23 17.24
CA ASN A 94 6.45 11.17 18.69
C ASN A 94 5.45 10.07 19.08
N THR A 95 4.46 9.82 18.23
CA THR A 95 3.48 8.74 18.41
C THR A 95 4.06 7.44 17.85
N LYS A 96 4.21 6.43 18.69
CA LYS A 96 4.77 5.13 18.28
C LYS A 96 3.75 4.22 17.61
N TRP A 97 2.48 4.34 17.98
CA TRP A 97 1.41 3.57 17.36
C TRP A 97 0.06 4.23 17.58
N VAL A 98 -0.89 3.90 16.71
CA VAL A 98 -2.32 4.18 16.86
C VAL A 98 -3.12 2.93 16.56
N ARG A 99 -4.29 2.80 17.19
CA ARG A 99 -5.21 1.69 16.96
C ARG A 99 -6.60 2.21 16.64
N TRP A 100 -7.27 1.49 15.77
CA TRP A 100 -8.70 1.65 15.56
C TRP A 100 -9.46 0.64 16.42
N GLY A 101 -10.72 0.98 16.72
CA GLY A 101 -11.65 0.01 17.30
C GLY A 101 -11.88 -1.18 16.35
N ALA A 102 -12.68 -2.14 16.79
CA ALA A 102 -13.09 -3.24 15.92
C ALA A 102 -13.92 -2.71 14.73
N ILE A 103 -13.41 -2.91 13.52
CA ILE A 103 -14.00 -2.45 12.26
C ILE A 103 -14.80 -3.61 11.67
N GLY A 104 -16.07 -3.36 11.39
CA GLY A 104 -16.94 -4.33 10.72
C GLY A 104 -16.54 -4.53 9.25
N PRO A 105 -16.76 -5.73 8.69
CA PRO A 105 -16.51 -5.97 7.28
C PRO A 105 -17.49 -5.16 6.42
N VAL A 106 -16.99 -4.68 5.28
CA VAL A 106 -17.78 -4.12 4.19
C VAL A 106 -17.91 -5.19 3.12
N GLU A 107 -19.14 -5.58 2.81
CA GLU A 107 -19.41 -6.55 1.75
C GLU A 107 -19.13 -5.96 0.37
N GLY A 108 -18.57 -6.79 -0.49
CA GLY A 108 -18.19 -6.45 -1.85
C GLY A 108 -17.00 -7.31 -2.21
N GLY A 109 -17.17 -8.23 -3.18
CA GLY A 109 -16.15 -9.21 -3.54
C GLY A 109 -14.78 -8.55 -3.69
N THR A 110 -13.85 -8.94 -2.82
CA THR A 110 -12.46 -8.50 -2.87
C THR A 110 -11.60 -9.59 -3.50
N PRO A 111 -10.41 -9.26 -4.00
CA PRO A 111 -9.53 -10.27 -4.55
C PRO A 111 -9.07 -11.35 -3.54
N TRP A 112 -9.23 -11.12 -2.23
CA TRP A 112 -8.92 -12.09 -1.16
C TRP A 112 -10.14 -12.78 -0.55
N GLY A 113 -11.36 -12.38 -0.91
CA GLY A 113 -12.57 -12.94 -0.32
C GLY A 113 -13.83 -12.11 -0.59
N THR A 114 -14.80 -12.16 0.33
CA THR A 114 -16.09 -11.48 0.15
C THR A 114 -16.19 -10.12 0.85
N VAL A 115 -15.17 -9.75 1.62
CA VAL A 115 -15.18 -8.55 2.47
C VAL A 115 -13.88 -7.75 2.36
N ALA A 116 -14.01 -6.44 2.57
CA ALA A 116 -12.93 -5.52 2.92
C ALA A 116 -13.23 -4.88 4.29
N TYR A 117 -12.33 -4.05 4.79
CA TYR A 117 -12.54 -3.25 5.99
C TYR A 117 -12.22 -1.79 5.69
N ARG A 118 -13.14 -0.90 6.06
CA ARG A 118 -13.02 0.55 5.85
C ARG A 118 -12.36 1.16 7.07
N VAL A 119 -11.12 1.63 6.90
CA VAL A 119 -10.30 2.20 7.96
C VAL A 119 -10.17 3.70 7.70
N GLY A 120 -10.76 4.52 8.55
CA GLY A 120 -10.49 5.96 8.52
C GLY A 120 -9.03 6.23 8.85
N LEU A 121 -8.36 7.11 8.11
CA LEU A 121 -6.95 7.39 8.37
C LEU A 121 -6.73 8.17 9.67
N LYS A 122 -7.74 8.88 10.18
CA LYS A 122 -7.74 9.43 11.55
C LYS A 122 -7.74 8.25 12.53
N PRO A 123 -6.74 8.11 13.43
CA PRO A 123 -5.95 9.19 14.03
C PRO A 123 -4.52 9.40 13.50
N ILE A 124 -4.13 8.80 12.36
CA ILE A 124 -2.88 9.12 11.65
C ILE A 124 -2.98 10.54 11.04
N GLY A 125 -2.95 11.57 11.88
CA GLY A 125 -3.03 12.97 11.44
C GLY A 125 -1.67 13.64 11.22
N ARG A 126 -0.57 12.89 11.35
CA ARG A 126 0.79 13.42 11.26
C ARG A 126 1.55 12.82 10.09
N ALA A 127 2.19 13.71 9.32
CA ALA A 127 3.12 13.34 8.28
C ALA A 127 4.23 12.44 8.82
N GLY A 128 4.59 11.42 8.05
CA GLY A 128 5.58 10.42 8.45
C GLY A 128 5.33 9.06 7.81
N CYS A 129 6.18 8.11 8.18
CA CYS A 129 6.15 6.75 7.69
C CYS A 129 5.44 5.84 8.70
N TRP A 130 4.40 5.15 8.23
CA TRP A 130 3.53 4.34 9.08
C TRP A 130 3.41 2.94 8.52
N ARG A 131 3.38 1.93 9.38
CA ARG A 131 3.10 0.54 9.01
C ARG A 131 1.74 0.13 9.54
N LEU A 132 0.79 -0.16 8.66
CA LEU A 132 -0.54 -0.63 9.00
C LEU A 132 -0.59 -2.16 9.01
N GLY A 133 -1.27 -2.75 9.99
CA GLY A 133 -1.52 -4.18 10.02
C GLY A 133 -2.69 -4.55 10.93
N ALA A 134 -3.05 -5.83 10.92
CA ALA A 134 -3.97 -6.38 11.92
C ALA A 134 -3.31 -6.34 13.30
N THR A 135 -4.08 -5.94 14.32
CA THR A 135 -3.58 -5.83 15.69
C THR A 135 -3.13 -7.21 16.19
N GLY A 136 -1.90 -7.30 16.68
CA GLY A 136 -1.32 -8.55 17.18
C GLY A 136 -0.70 -9.45 16.11
N ALA A 137 -0.84 -9.11 14.82
CA ALA A 137 -0.11 -9.77 13.74
C ALA A 137 1.38 -9.40 13.76
N PRO A 138 2.26 -10.23 13.16
CA PRO A 138 3.67 -9.89 13.00
C PRO A 138 3.85 -8.56 12.27
N PRO A 139 4.74 -7.65 12.72
CA PRO A 139 4.95 -6.36 12.07
C PRO A 139 5.32 -6.47 10.59
N GLU A 140 6.04 -7.52 10.18
CA GLU A 140 6.44 -7.76 8.79
C GLU A 140 5.27 -7.98 7.82
N ASP A 141 4.08 -8.31 8.33
CA ASP A 141 2.86 -8.48 7.52
C ASP A 141 2.23 -7.14 7.12
N GLY A 142 2.59 -6.07 7.81
CA GLY A 142 1.97 -4.76 7.63
C GLY A 142 2.40 -4.05 6.35
N VAL A 143 1.47 -3.27 5.79
CA VAL A 143 1.70 -2.39 4.64
C VAL A 143 2.26 -1.05 5.13
N VAL A 144 3.37 -0.62 4.55
CA VAL A 144 3.98 0.69 4.82
C VAL A 144 3.35 1.74 3.91
N ILE A 145 2.83 2.80 4.53
CA ILE A 145 2.30 3.98 3.86
C ILE A 145 3.08 5.23 4.27
N TYR A 146 3.00 6.24 3.41
CA TYR A 146 3.56 7.55 3.68
C TYR A 146 2.47 8.62 3.75
N ILE A 147 2.39 9.30 4.90
CA ILE A 147 1.60 10.52 5.03
C ILE A 147 2.51 11.69 4.72
N ARG A 148 2.24 12.40 3.63
CA ARG A 148 2.98 13.60 3.24
C ARG A 148 2.61 14.79 4.13
N PRO A 149 3.54 15.71 4.40
CA PRO A 149 3.19 17.04 4.87
C PRO A 149 2.18 17.71 3.93
N SER A 150 1.30 18.53 4.48
CA SER A 150 0.46 19.45 3.71
C SER A 150 1.26 20.57 3.05
#